data_AF-A0A2K9YXJ1-F1
#
_entry.id   AF-A0A2K9YXJ1-F1
#
_cell.length_a   1.000
_cell.length_b   1.000
_cell.length_c   1.000
_cell.angle_alpha   90.00
_cell.angle_beta   90.00
_cell.angle_gamma   90.00
#
_symmetry.space_group_name_H-M   'P 1'
#
loop_
_entity.id
_entity.type
_entity.pdbx_description
1 polymer ?
#
loop_
_entity_poly.entity_id
_entity_poly.type
_entity_poly.pdbx_seq_one_letter_code
_entity_poly.pdbx_strand_id
1 'polypeptide(L)'
;MLGFPAFTGHGEPGRQGHSDAATRASVESALHAAGDIEAGEITVGISGSYVILEGFVCRRGDVERAIEIAEGVVGRGYVRARLLRR
;
A
#
# COMPACT_ATOMS: atom_id res chain seq x y z
N MET A 1 4.60 -48.98 -17.89
CA MET A 1 5.08 -47.80 -17.15
C MET A 1 4.65 -46.57 -17.92
N LEU A 2 3.62 -45.86 -17.46
CA LEU A 2 3.15 -44.62 -18.09
C LEU A 2 3.80 -43.45 -17.34
N GLY A 3 4.77 -42.80 -17.97
CA GLY A 3 5.41 -41.58 -17.47
C GLY A 3 4.59 -40.37 -17.87
N PHE A 4 4.00 -39.68 -16.90
CA PHE A 4 3.32 -38.41 -17.10
C PHE A 4 4.39 -37.30 -17.21
N PRO A 5 4.30 -36.39 -18.19
CA PRO A 5 5.24 -35.27 -18.27
C PRO A 5 4.96 -34.30 -17.12
N ALA A 6 5.99 -33.99 -16.34
CA ALA A 6 5.96 -32.91 -15.37
C ALA A 6 5.84 -31.59 -16.12
N PHE A 7 4.65 -31.00 -16.10
CA PHE A 7 4.45 -29.60 -16.50
C PHE A 7 5.04 -28.69 -15.42
N THR A 8 6.37 -28.51 -15.39
CA THR A 8 7.00 -27.38 -14.69
C THR A 8 6.94 -26.16 -15.62
N GLY A 9 5.71 -25.74 -15.90
CA GLY A 9 5.39 -24.47 -16.54
C GLY A 9 4.74 -23.53 -15.54
N HIS A 10 5.28 -23.46 -14.31
CA HIS A 10 4.83 -22.43 -13.37
C HIS A 10 5.70 -21.18 -13.59
N GLY A 11 5.38 -20.42 -14.62
CA GLY A 11 5.66 -19.00 -14.58
C GLY A 11 4.84 -18.44 -13.43
N GLU A 12 5.48 -18.09 -12.30
CA GLU A 12 4.86 -17.41 -11.16
C GLU A 12 4.97 -15.89 -11.42
N PRO A 13 4.05 -15.21 -12.13
CA PRO A 13 3.91 -13.76 -12.02
C PRO A 13 3.21 -13.36 -10.71
N GLY A 14 2.79 -14.32 -9.86
CA GLY A 14 1.84 -14.10 -8.77
C GLY A 14 2.40 -13.65 -7.42
N ARG A 15 3.71 -13.69 -7.19
CA ARG A 15 4.27 -13.37 -5.86
C ARG A 15 4.34 -11.87 -5.54
N GLN A 16 4.43 -11.01 -6.55
CA GLN A 16 4.54 -9.56 -6.32
C GLN A 16 3.18 -8.99 -5.87
N GLY A 17 2.12 -9.32 -6.61
CA GLY A 17 0.71 -8.93 -6.42
C GLY A 17 0.15 -9.13 -5.00
N HIS A 18 0.48 -10.27 -4.39
CA HIS A 18 -0.09 -10.61 -3.08
C HIS A 18 0.54 -9.77 -1.95
N SER A 19 1.82 -9.41 -2.09
CA SER A 19 2.51 -8.61 -1.10
C SER A 19 2.07 -7.15 -1.14
N ASP A 20 1.79 -6.62 -2.34
CA ASP A 20 1.30 -5.25 -2.48
C ASP A 20 -0.12 -5.13 -1.94
N ALA A 21 -1.06 -5.99 -2.32
CA ALA A 21 -2.41 -5.96 -1.77
C ALA A 21 -2.43 -6.05 -0.23
N ALA A 22 -1.61 -6.93 0.35
CA ALA A 22 -1.49 -7.07 1.81
C ALA A 22 -0.88 -5.82 2.47
N THR A 23 0.17 -5.26 1.87
CA THR A 23 0.81 -4.04 2.35
C THR A 23 -0.16 -2.87 2.29
N ARG A 24 -0.86 -2.72 1.17
CA ARG A 24 -1.87 -1.70 0.94
C ARG A 24 -2.97 -1.79 2.00
N ALA A 25 -3.57 -2.97 2.18
CA ALA A 25 -4.61 -3.18 3.17
C ALA A 25 -4.13 -2.91 4.61
N SER A 26 -2.87 -3.22 4.90
CA SER A 26 -2.25 -2.93 6.21
C SER A 26 -2.11 -1.42 6.43
N VAL A 27 -1.65 -0.68 5.41
CA VAL A 27 -1.54 0.79 5.45
C VAL A 27 -2.93 1.43 5.56
N GLU A 28 -3.90 0.99 4.74
CA GLU A 28 -5.29 1.46 4.80
C GLU A 28 -5.89 1.23 6.19
N SER A 29 -5.68 0.04 6.77
CA SER A 29 -6.13 -0.27 8.12
C SER A 29 -5.44 0.60 9.18
N ALA A 30 -4.14 0.85 9.05
CA ALA A 30 -3.40 1.69 9.99
C ALA A 30 -3.86 3.16 9.92
N LEU A 31 -4.09 3.69 8.72
CA LEU A 31 -4.67 5.03 8.54
C LEU A 31 -6.07 5.12 9.14
N HIS A 32 -6.91 4.11 8.88
CA HIS A 32 -8.27 4.08 9.41
C HIS A 32 -8.31 3.93 10.94
N ALA A 33 -7.37 3.16 11.50
CA ALA A 33 -7.23 2.99 12.95
C ALA A 33 -6.73 4.25 13.65
N ALA A 34 -5.94 5.08 12.96
CA ALA A 34 -5.49 6.35 13.52
C ALA A 34 -6.65 7.33 13.75
N GLY A 35 -7.73 7.28 12.94
CA GLY A 35 -8.96 8.06 13.13
C GLY A 35 -8.82 9.58 13.03
N ASP A 36 -7.59 10.10 13.03
CA ASP A 36 -7.24 11.52 12.91
C ASP A 36 -7.34 12.03 11.47
N ILE A 37 -7.40 11.14 10.48
CA ILE A 37 -7.33 11.45 9.06
C ILE A 37 -8.56 10.88 8.35
N GLU A 38 -9.13 11.63 7.41
CA GLU A 38 -10.20 11.15 6.53
C GLU A 38 -9.65 10.13 5.51
N ALA A 39 -9.35 8.92 5.99
CA ALA A 39 -8.87 7.81 5.16
C ALA A 39 -9.90 7.38 4.09
N GLY A 40 -11.17 7.79 4.21
CA GLY A 40 -12.20 7.55 3.20
C GLY A 40 -11.97 8.26 1.87
N GLU A 41 -11.22 9.37 1.85
CA GLU A 41 -10.82 10.07 0.62
C GLU A 41 -9.36 9.81 0.23
N ILE A 42 -8.66 8.93 0.97
CA ILE A 42 -7.27 8.55 0.73
C ILE A 42 -7.22 7.12 0.18
N THR A 43 -6.69 7.00 -1.03
CA THR A 43 -6.37 5.74 -1.69
C THR A 43 -4.90 5.41 -1.53
N VAL A 44 -4.61 4.18 -1.11
CA VAL A 44 -3.24 3.67 -1.02
C VAL A 44 -2.89 2.93 -2.32
N GLY A 45 -1.87 3.41 -3.02
CA GLY A 45 -1.26 2.77 -4.18
C GLY A 45 0.13 2.22 -3.84
N ILE A 46 0.58 1.19 -4.56
CA ILE A 46 1.93 0.68 -4.44
C ILE A 46 2.57 0.72 -5.82
N SER A 47 3.76 1.31 -5.89
CA SER A 47 4.52 1.45 -7.13
C SER A 47 5.92 0.92 -6.91
N GLY A 48 6.14 -0.33 -7.35
CA GLY A 48 7.38 -1.06 -7.12
C GLY A 48 7.65 -1.23 -5.63
N SER A 49 8.65 -0.50 -5.13
CA SER A 49 9.06 -0.53 -3.72
C SER A 49 8.45 0.59 -2.87
N TYR A 50 7.69 1.51 -3.47
CA TYR A 50 7.18 2.70 -2.79
C TYR A 50 5.67 2.61 -2.59
N VAL A 51 5.20 3.04 -1.42
CA VAL A 51 3.78 3.28 -1.15
C VAL A 51 3.44 4.72 -1.52
N ILE A 52 2.36 4.89 -2.25
CA ILE A 52 1.84 6.19 -2.67
C ILE A 52 0.50 6.40 -1.99
N LEU A 53 0.42 7.44 -1.16
CA LEU A 53 -0.83 7.88 -0.55
C LEU A 53 -1.43 8.96 -1.47
N GLU A 54 -2.48 8.62 -2.21
CA GLU A 54 -3.16 9.54 -3.12
C GLU A 54 -4.55 9.87 -2.59
N GLY A 55 -5.03 11.09 -2.76
CA GLY A 55 -6.33 11.45 -2.23
C GLY A 55 -6.46 12.90 -1.83
N PHE A 56 -7.48 13.17 -1.02
CA PHE A 56 -7.75 14.50 -0.50
C PHE A 56 -7.60 14.55 1.02
N VAL A 57 -7.08 15.67 1.51
CA VAL A 57 -6.99 15.96 2.94
C VAL A 57 -7.61 17.31 3.25
N CYS A 58 -8.25 17.40 4.41
CA CYS A 58 -8.82 18.65 4.92
C CYS A 58 -7.76 19.49 5.66
N ARG A 59 -6.81 18.85 6.37
CA ARG A 59 -5.77 19.57 7.12
C ARG A 59 -4.38 19.24 6.61
N ARG A 60 -3.49 20.22 6.73
CA ARG A 60 -2.08 20.06 6.34
C ARG A 60 -1.34 19.06 7.24
N GLY A 61 -1.73 18.96 8.51
CA GLY A 61 -1.16 17.99 9.46
C GLY A 61 -1.54 16.54 9.16
N ASP A 62 -2.65 16.32 8.44
CA ASP A 62 -3.11 14.99 8.05
C ASP A 62 -2.12 14.33 7.09
N VAL A 63 -1.46 15.12 6.23
CA VAL A 63 -0.43 14.63 5.29
C VAL A 63 0.75 14.05 6.06
N GLU A 64 1.25 14.81 7.04
CA GLU A 64 2.41 14.39 7.84
C GLU A 64 2.06 13.15 8.67
N ARG A 65 0.88 13.12 9.30
CA ARG A 65 0.38 11.95 10.02
C ARG A 65 0.22 10.72 9.12
N ALA A 66 -0.34 10.87 7.93
CA ALA A 66 -0.53 9.78 6.99
C ALA A 66 0.82 9.17 6.58
N ILE A 67 1.83 10.01 6.34
CA ILE A 67 3.19 9.57 6.05
C ILE A 67 3.76 8.81 7.24
N GLU A 68 3.71 9.37 8.45
CA GLU A 68 4.25 8.72 9.66
C GLU A 68 3.63 7.33 9.89
N ILE A 69 2.31 7.21 9.73
CA ILE A 69 1.59 5.94 9.88
C ILE A 69 2.02 4.93 8.83
N ALA A 70 2.04 5.34 7.56
CA ALA A 70 2.43 4.46 6.47
C ALA A 70 3.91 4.04 6.59
N GLU A 71 4.80 4.94 7.00
CA GLU A 71 6.22 4.64 7.24
C GLU A 71 6.39 3.63 8.39
N GLY A 72 5.47 3.60 9.36
CA GLY A 72 5.42 2.58 10.40
C GLY A 72 5.10 1.18 9.87
N VAL A 73 4.43 1.07 8.72
CA VAL A 73 4.06 -0.21 8.10
C VAL A 73 5.12 -0.67 7.10
N VAL A 74 5.56 0.21 6.19
CA VAL A 74 6.46 -0.18 5.08
C VAL A 74 7.93 0.18 5.29
N GLY A 75 8.22 1.04 6.27
CA GLY A 75 9.55 1.55 6.54
C GLY A 75 9.73 3.00 6.07
N ARG A 76 10.58 3.73 6.80
CA ARG A 76 10.88 5.14 6.53
C ARG A 76 11.56 5.33 5.17
N GLY A 77 11.14 6.36 4.45
CA GLY A 77 11.66 6.73 3.13
C GLY A 77 11.04 5.98 1.93
N TYR A 78 10.16 5.00 2.19
CA TYR A 78 9.43 4.26 1.14
C TYR A 78 8.02 4.79 0.89
N VAL A 79 7.60 5.84 1.59
CA VAL A 79 6.27 6.44 1.46
C VAL A 79 6.34 7.76 0.71
N ARG A 80 5.43 7.95 -0.24
CA ARG A 80 5.18 9.23 -0.91
C ARG A 80 3.73 9.64 -0.72
N ALA A 81 3.52 10.83 -0.17
CA ALA A 81 2.18 11.42 -0.14
C ALA A 81 1.97 12.34 -1.35
N ARG A 82 0.91 12.07 -2.09
CA ARG A 82 0.39 12.90 -3.18
C ARG A 82 -1.05 13.28 -2.83
N LEU A 83 -1.20 13.92 -1.69
CA LEU A 83 -2.48 14.35 -1.15
C LEU A 83 -2.73 15.81 -1.59
N LEU A 84 -3.92 16.06 -2.13
CA LEU A 84 -4.38 17.38 -2.51
C LEU A 84 -5.24 17.96 -1.39
N ARG A 85 -5.07 19.25 -1.11
CA ARG A 85 -5.91 19.95 -0.14
C ARG A 85 -7.17 20.44 -0.84
N ARG A 86 -8.34 20.09 -0.31
CA ARG A 86 -9.64 20.58 -0.78
C ARG A 86 -10.04 21.88 -0.09
#